data_AF-A0A7W0JPY7-F1
#
_entry.id   AF-A0A7W0JPY7-F1
#
_cell.length_a   1.000
_cell.length_b   1.000
_cell.length_c   1.000
_cell.angle_alpha   90.00
_cell.angle_beta   90.00
_cell.angle_gamma   90.00
#
_symmetry.space_group_name_H-M   'P 1'
#
loop_
_entity.id
_entity.type
_entity.pdbx_description
1 polymer ?
#
loop_
_entity_poly.entity_id
_entity_poly.type
_entity_poly.pdbx_seq_one_letter_code
_entity_poly.pdbx_strand_id
1 'polypeptide(L)'
;MSSVRSFAALGVPEKLSAVLQREGIDAPFPIQTATLPDTLAGRDVLGRGRTGSGKTLAFALPLVARLAGHRSQPSRPRGLVLAPTRELVSQIAAVVEPLAAACGLKVTTVYGGVSQSRQVTALRAAADIVIGCPGRLEDLIRQGHLRLDAVEISVLDEADYMADLGFLPAVRRLLDATQRHGQRMLFSATLDNGVDVIVRRYLTDALTHSVDSAATPILPTSHHVLAVDTVEDKNAVIRELASGEGRRLLFTRTKHAAKRLARQLTDAGVPAVD
;
A
#
# COMPACT_ATOMS: atom_id res chain seq x y z
N MET A 1 -29.89 -1.82 13.09
CA MET A 1 -29.06 -3.04 13.01
C MET A 1 -28.53 -3.14 11.59
N SER A 2 -27.28 -2.70 11.33
CA SER A 2 -26.68 -2.86 10.01
C SER A 2 -26.30 -4.33 9.85
N SER A 3 -26.92 -5.04 8.91
CA SER A 3 -26.57 -6.44 8.65
C SER A 3 -25.08 -6.51 8.27
N VAL A 4 -24.29 -7.31 8.99
CA VAL A 4 -22.92 -7.62 8.56
C VAL A 4 -23.02 -8.26 7.17
N ARG A 5 -22.64 -7.52 6.12
CA ARG A 5 -22.62 -8.04 4.75
C ARG A 5 -21.39 -8.93 4.63
N SER A 6 -21.55 -10.17 4.19
CA SER A 6 -20.41 -11.01 3.82
C SER A 6 -19.73 -10.46 2.56
N PHE A 7 -18.48 -10.85 2.29
CA PHE A 7 -17.80 -10.48 1.04
C PHE A 7 -18.59 -10.93 -0.20
N ALA A 8 -19.18 -12.13 -0.16
CA ALA A 8 -20.05 -12.62 -1.23
C ALA A 8 -21.28 -11.72 -1.44
N ALA A 9 -21.89 -11.22 -0.37
CA ALA A 9 -23.02 -10.27 -0.46
C ALA A 9 -22.61 -8.90 -1.03
N LEU A 10 -21.32 -8.56 -1.02
CA LEU A 10 -20.77 -7.37 -1.67
C LEU A 10 -20.38 -7.61 -3.14
N GLY A 11 -20.62 -8.80 -3.69
CA GLY A 11 -20.30 -9.16 -5.07
C GLY A 11 -18.90 -9.73 -5.27
N VAL A 12 -18.15 -10.02 -4.20
CA VAL A 12 -16.81 -10.62 -4.32
C VAL A 12 -16.92 -12.05 -4.88
N PRO A 13 -16.17 -12.40 -5.94
CA PRO A 13 -16.20 -13.73 -6.52
C PRO A 13 -15.92 -14.84 -5.50
N GLU A 14 -16.58 -15.99 -5.69
CA GLU A 14 -16.49 -17.13 -4.76
C GLU A 14 -15.04 -17.59 -4.51
N LYS A 15 -14.22 -17.66 -5.55
CA LYS A 15 -12.79 -18.03 -5.43
C LYS A 15 -12.03 -17.11 -4.48
N LEU A 16 -12.32 -15.81 -4.49
CA LEU A 16 -11.67 -14.84 -3.61
C LEU A 16 -12.25 -14.92 -2.20
N SER A 17 -13.57 -15.04 -2.08
CA SER A 17 -14.24 -15.22 -0.79
C SER A 17 -13.72 -16.47 -0.05
N ALA A 18 -13.45 -17.57 -0.76
CA ALA A 18 -12.87 -18.78 -0.19
C ALA A 18 -11.44 -18.58 0.32
N VAL A 19 -10.64 -17.75 -0.35
CA VAL A 19 -9.29 -17.37 0.14
C VAL A 19 -9.41 -16.60 1.45
N LEU A 20 -10.31 -15.61 1.51
CA LEU A 20 -10.53 -14.80 2.71
C LEU A 20 -10.98 -15.65 3.90
N GLN A 21 -11.91 -16.59 3.70
CA GLN A 21 -12.36 -17.51 4.74
C GLN A 21 -11.22 -18.40 5.27
N ARG A 22 -10.37 -18.93 4.38
CA ARG A 22 -9.20 -19.74 4.77
C ARG A 22 -8.18 -18.94 5.58
N GLU A 23 -8.11 -17.63 5.35
CA GLU A 23 -7.24 -16.69 6.09
C GLU A 23 -7.91 -16.14 7.37
N GLY A 24 -9.14 -16.56 7.68
CA GLY A 24 -9.87 -16.12 8.88
C GLY A 24 -10.44 -14.70 8.77
N ILE A 25 -10.68 -14.22 7.54
CA ILE A 25 -11.23 -12.89 7.24
C ILE A 25 -12.71 -13.05 6.92
N ASP A 26 -13.54 -13.09 7.96
CA ASP A 26 -14.96 -13.44 7.83
C ASP A 26 -15.87 -12.25 7.47
N ALA A 27 -15.49 -11.04 7.86
CA ALA A 27 -16.32 -9.85 7.72
C ALA A 27 -15.54 -8.67 7.09
N PRO A 28 -16.16 -7.92 6.17
CA PRO A 28 -15.53 -6.76 5.55
C PRO A 28 -15.47 -5.58 6.52
N PHE A 29 -14.36 -4.84 6.44
CA PHE A 29 -14.24 -3.53 7.10
C PHE A 29 -15.18 -2.49 6.48
N PRO A 30 -15.47 -1.37 7.18
CA PRO A 30 -16.35 -0.32 6.68
C PRO A 30 -15.95 0.20 5.28
N ILE A 31 -14.65 0.43 5.05
CA ILE A 31 -14.17 0.89 3.74
C ILE A 31 -14.50 -0.12 2.64
N GLN A 32 -14.35 -1.42 2.92
CA GLN A 32 -14.61 -2.49 1.95
C GLN A 32 -16.11 -2.60 1.66
N THR A 33 -16.95 -2.50 2.69
CA THR A 33 -18.42 -2.47 2.53
C THR A 33 -18.88 -1.31 1.66
N ALA A 34 -18.24 -0.15 1.83
CA ALA A 34 -18.60 1.07 1.12
C ALA A 34 -18.07 1.12 -0.32
N THR A 35 -16.92 0.50 -0.62
CA THR A 35 -16.28 0.64 -1.94
C THR A 35 -16.44 -0.57 -2.84
N LEU A 36 -16.54 -1.80 -2.30
CA LEU A 36 -16.46 -3.02 -3.11
C LEU A 36 -17.54 -3.12 -4.21
N PRO A 37 -18.83 -2.79 -3.98
CA PRO A 37 -19.83 -2.87 -5.03
C PRO A 37 -19.48 -2.00 -6.26
N ASP A 38 -19.06 -0.75 -6.05
CA ASP A 38 -18.66 0.17 -7.10
C ASP A 38 -17.33 -0.21 -7.76
N THR A 39 -16.33 -0.59 -6.96
CA THR A 39 -15.00 -0.92 -7.50
C THR A 39 -15.00 -2.23 -8.26
N LEU A 40 -15.81 -3.22 -7.88
CA LEU A 40 -16.01 -4.45 -8.66
C LEU A 40 -16.70 -4.16 -10.00
N ALA A 41 -17.63 -3.19 -10.03
CA ALA A 41 -18.24 -2.70 -11.26
C ALA A 41 -17.27 -1.90 -12.16
N GLY A 42 -16.08 -1.54 -11.66
CA GLY A 42 -15.04 -0.85 -12.40
C GLY A 42 -15.01 0.66 -12.22
N ARG A 43 -15.78 1.19 -11.27
CA ARG A 43 -15.76 2.62 -10.94
C ARG A 43 -14.44 3.00 -10.25
N ASP A 44 -13.96 4.20 -10.53
CA ASP A 44 -12.82 4.77 -9.83
C ASP A 44 -13.18 5.02 -8.36
N VAL A 45 -12.17 5.01 -7.48
CA VAL A 45 -12.37 5.29 -6.05
C VAL A 45 -11.28 6.21 -5.51
N LEU A 46 -11.71 7.14 -4.66
CA LEU A 46 -10.86 7.89 -3.74
C LEU A 46 -11.17 7.41 -2.31
N GLY A 47 -10.34 6.50 -1.80
CA GLY A 47 -10.46 5.96 -0.45
C GLY A 47 -9.62 6.74 0.54
N ARG A 48 -10.27 7.47 1.45
CA ARG A 48 -9.62 8.16 2.57
C ARG A 48 -9.78 7.34 3.85
N GLY A 49 -8.67 7.09 4.53
CA GLY A 49 -8.65 6.33 5.79
C GLY A 49 -7.26 6.22 6.38
N ARG A 50 -7.14 5.75 7.62
CA ARG A 50 -5.84 5.52 8.28
C ARG A 50 -5.31 4.10 7.99
N THR A 51 -4.06 3.84 8.30
CA THR A 51 -3.49 2.48 8.33
C THR A 51 -4.35 1.55 9.19
N GLY A 52 -4.44 0.28 8.81
CA GLY A 52 -5.27 -0.71 9.52
C GLY A 52 -6.78 -0.66 9.22
N SER A 53 -7.24 0.25 8.36
CA SER A 53 -8.68 0.33 7.97
C SER A 53 -9.12 -0.72 6.95
N GLY A 54 -8.25 -1.63 6.53
CA GLY A 54 -8.59 -2.67 5.55
C GLY A 54 -8.51 -2.23 4.08
N LYS A 55 -7.85 -1.10 3.76
CA LYS A 55 -7.71 -0.57 2.40
C LYS A 55 -7.12 -1.56 1.41
N THR A 56 -6.12 -2.33 1.84
CA THR A 56 -5.40 -3.26 0.96
C THR A 56 -6.34 -4.27 0.31
N LEU A 57 -7.24 -4.87 1.08
CA LEU A 57 -8.28 -5.76 0.53
C LEU A 57 -9.34 -5.00 -0.29
N ALA A 58 -9.65 -3.76 0.09
CA ALA A 58 -10.62 -2.94 -0.64
C ALA A 58 -10.22 -2.68 -2.10
N PHE A 59 -8.92 -2.64 -2.41
CA PHE A 59 -8.43 -2.58 -3.78
C PHE A 59 -7.92 -3.91 -4.34
N ALA A 60 -7.40 -4.81 -3.51
CA ALA A 60 -6.86 -6.09 -3.99
C ALA A 60 -7.97 -6.98 -4.59
N LEU A 61 -9.16 -6.97 -3.98
CA LEU A 61 -10.30 -7.75 -4.46
C LEU A 61 -10.77 -7.30 -5.85
N PRO A 62 -11.12 -6.02 -6.11
CA PRO A 62 -11.50 -5.59 -7.45
C PRO A 62 -10.35 -5.71 -8.47
N LEU A 63 -9.09 -5.46 -8.06
CA LEU A 63 -7.92 -5.65 -8.92
C LEU A 63 -7.82 -7.09 -9.44
N VAL A 64 -7.89 -8.08 -8.55
CA VAL A 64 -7.78 -9.50 -8.92
C VAL A 64 -9.03 -9.97 -9.66
N ALA A 65 -10.21 -9.62 -9.17
CA ALA A 65 -11.48 -10.06 -9.73
C ALA A 65 -11.64 -9.66 -11.21
N ARG A 66 -11.26 -8.42 -11.56
CA ARG A 66 -11.39 -7.91 -12.92
C ARG A 66 -10.34 -8.45 -13.89
N LEU A 67 -9.14 -8.76 -13.39
CA LEU A 67 -8.07 -9.32 -14.23
C LEU A 67 -8.20 -10.83 -14.47
N ALA A 68 -8.99 -11.52 -13.66
CA ALA A 68 -9.22 -12.96 -13.75
C ALA A 68 -9.72 -13.40 -15.14
N GLY A 69 -9.39 -14.63 -15.53
CA GLY A 69 -9.83 -15.23 -16.80
C GLY A 69 -9.02 -14.83 -18.04
N HIS A 70 -8.10 -13.87 -17.90
CA HIS A 70 -7.23 -13.40 -18.98
C HIS A 70 -5.76 -13.53 -18.56
N ARG A 71 -4.84 -13.43 -19.52
CA ARG A 71 -3.39 -13.49 -19.28
C ARG A 71 -2.68 -12.29 -19.89
N SER A 72 -1.69 -11.79 -19.18
CA SER A 72 -0.80 -10.75 -19.69
C SER A 72 0.16 -11.24 -20.76
N GLN A 73 0.70 -10.30 -21.54
CA GLN A 73 1.82 -10.53 -22.42
C GLN A 73 3.15 -10.35 -21.66
N PRO A 74 4.26 -10.96 -22.12
CA PRO A 74 5.58 -10.70 -21.56
C PRO A 74 5.86 -9.20 -21.43
N SER A 75 6.32 -8.77 -20.26
CA SER A 75 6.66 -7.38 -19.93
C SER A 75 5.52 -6.36 -20.05
N ARG A 76 4.26 -6.79 -20.17
CA ARG A 76 3.07 -5.93 -20.31
C ARG A 76 1.98 -6.36 -19.31
N PRO A 77 2.12 -6.00 -18.03
CA PRO A 77 1.13 -6.33 -17.02
C PRO A 77 -0.20 -5.59 -17.27
N ARG A 78 -1.27 -6.11 -16.68
CA ARG A 78 -2.62 -5.55 -16.77
C ARG A 78 -3.06 -4.87 -15.47
N GLY A 79 -2.44 -5.23 -14.34
CA GLY A 79 -2.58 -4.56 -13.06
C GLY A 79 -1.31 -3.85 -12.61
N LEU A 80 -1.46 -2.63 -12.07
CA LEU A 80 -0.38 -1.86 -11.47
C LEU A 80 -0.77 -1.40 -10.06
N VAL A 81 0.07 -1.65 -9.08
CA VAL A 81 -0.05 -1.08 -7.74
C VAL A 81 1.23 -0.31 -7.41
N LEU A 82 1.08 0.97 -7.10
CA LEU A 82 2.17 1.84 -6.70
C LEU A 82 2.15 1.99 -5.17
N ALA A 83 3.31 1.78 -4.54
CA ALA A 83 3.51 2.02 -3.09
C ALA A 83 4.86 2.71 -2.82
N PRO A 84 4.96 3.58 -1.79
CA PRO A 84 6.11 4.47 -1.62
C PRO A 84 7.39 3.75 -1.19
N THR A 85 7.28 2.63 -0.46
CA THR A 85 8.42 1.93 0.12
C THR A 85 8.42 0.45 -0.24
N ARG A 86 9.59 -0.18 -0.15
CA ARG A 86 9.74 -1.62 -0.36
C ARG A 86 8.88 -2.41 0.62
N GLU A 87 8.85 -1.96 1.87
CA GLU A 87 8.14 -2.61 2.96
C GLU A 87 6.63 -2.61 2.69
N LEU A 88 6.07 -1.48 2.21
CA LEU A 88 4.67 -1.42 1.79
C LEU A 88 4.40 -2.28 0.54
N VAL A 89 5.31 -2.29 -0.45
CA VAL A 89 5.19 -3.20 -1.60
C VAL A 89 5.10 -4.66 -1.14
N SER A 90 5.97 -5.10 -0.22
CA SER A 90 5.96 -6.46 0.30
C SER A 90 4.69 -6.77 1.10
N GLN A 91 4.19 -5.82 1.90
CA GLN A 91 2.93 -5.97 2.64
C GLN A 91 1.72 -6.12 1.69
N ILE A 92 1.66 -5.30 0.64
CA ILE A 92 0.58 -5.40 -0.36
C ILE A 92 0.70 -6.71 -1.13
N ALA A 93 1.91 -7.11 -1.53
CA ALA A 93 2.12 -8.38 -2.23
C ALA A 93 1.65 -9.58 -1.41
N ALA A 94 1.94 -9.61 -0.10
CA ALA A 94 1.48 -10.67 0.78
C ALA A 94 -0.05 -10.83 0.82
N VAL A 95 -0.80 -9.74 0.58
CA VAL A 95 -2.27 -9.76 0.50
C VAL A 95 -2.74 -10.14 -0.91
N VAL A 96 -2.10 -9.62 -1.95
CA VAL A 96 -2.53 -9.80 -3.35
C VAL A 96 -2.17 -11.18 -3.89
N GLU A 97 -1.02 -11.73 -3.54
CA GLU A 97 -0.52 -13.02 -4.03
C GLU A 97 -1.48 -14.22 -3.80
N PRO A 98 -2.02 -14.46 -2.59
CA PRO A 98 -2.95 -15.58 -2.39
C PRO A 98 -4.25 -15.42 -3.18
N LEU A 99 -4.76 -14.19 -3.29
CA LEU A 99 -5.93 -13.86 -4.09
C LEU A 99 -5.67 -14.09 -5.60
N ALA A 100 -4.55 -13.57 -6.10
CA ALA A 100 -4.12 -13.73 -7.48
C ALA A 100 -3.91 -15.21 -7.85
N ALA A 101 -3.27 -15.98 -6.96
CA ALA A 101 -3.03 -17.41 -7.15
C ALA A 101 -4.34 -18.20 -7.31
N ALA A 102 -5.38 -17.90 -6.52
CA ALA A 102 -6.70 -18.53 -6.65
C ALA A 102 -7.37 -18.23 -7.99
N CYS A 103 -7.01 -17.12 -8.64
CA CYS A 103 -7.47 -16.72 -9.97
C CYS A 103 -6.50 -17.09 -11.11
N GLY A 104 -5.38 -17.76 -10.81
CA GLY A 104 -4.36 -18.14 -11.79
C GLY A 104 -3.54 -16.97 -12.35
N LEU A 105 -3.52 -15.84 -11.64
CA LEU A 105 -2.75 -14.64 -11.99
C LEU A 105 -1.36 -14.65 -11.36
N LYS A 106 -0.39 -14.09 -12.08
CA LYS A 106 0.99 -13.93 -11.60
C LYS A 106 1.23 -12.52 -11.06
N VAL A 107 1.82 -12.44 -9.88
CA VAL A 107 2.22 -11.17 -9.25
C VAL A 107 3.73 -11.06 -9.28
N THR A 108 4.26 -9.85 -9.47
CA THR A 108 5.68 -9.57 -9.24
C THR A 108 5.88 -8.23 -8.53
N THR A 109 6.88 -8.18 -7.66
CA THR A 109 7.24 -6.96 -6.92
C THR A 109 8.44 -6.25 -7.55
N VAL A 110 8.39 -4.93 -7.63
CA VAL A 110 9.39 -4.10 -8.31
C VAL A 110 9.85 -2.95 -7.42
N TYR A 111 11.05 -3.06 -6.84
CA TYR A 111 11.65 -2.03 -5.99
C TYR A 111 13.19 -2.10 -5.99
N GLY A 112 13.86 -1.06 -5.46
CA GLY A 112 15.32 -0.98 -5.38
C GLY A 112 15.96 -1.83 -4.27
N GLY A 113 17.29 -1.93 -4.26
CA GLY A 113 18.05 -2.63 -3.22
C GLY A 113 18.07 -4.16 -3.35
N VAL A 114 17.59 -4.70 -4.47
CA VAL A 114 17.64 -6.14 -4.80
C VAL A 114 18.08 -6.34 -6.26
N SER A 115 18.40 -7.58 -6.64
CA SER A 115 18.78 -7.92 -8.01
C SER A 115 17.67 -7.58 -9.00
N GLN A 116 17.98 -6.69 -9.94
CA GLN A 116 17.09 -6.33 -11.04
C GLN A 116 16.77 -7.52 -11.94
N SER A 117 17.73 -8.43 -12.16
CA SER A 117 17.58 -9.56 -13.07
C SER A 117 16.39 -10.45 -12.70
N ARG A 118 16.12 -10.65 -11.41
CA ARG A 118 14.95 -11.41 -10.94
C ARG A 118 13.63 -10.73 -11.34
N GLN A 119 13.56 -9.40 -11.22
CA GLN A 119 12.39 -8.62 -11.61
C GLN A 119 12.17 -8.69 -13.13
N VAL A 120 13.23 -8.55 -13.93
CA VAL A 120 13.16 -8.67 -15.39
C VAL A 120 12.70 -10.06 -15.82
N THR A 121 13.22 -11.12 -15.20
CA THR A 121 12.79 -12.50 -15.48
C THR A 121 11.31 -12.69 -15.18
N ALA A 122 10.82 -12.20 -14.03
CA ALA A 122 9.41 -12.28 -13.67
C ALA A 122 8.50 -11.51 -14.65
N LEU A 123 8.92 -10.32 -15.10
CA LEU A 123 8.20 -9.54 -16.11
C LEU A 123 8.14 -10.27 -17.45
N ARG A 124 9.26 -10.84 -17.91
CA ARG A 124 9.32 -11.64 -19.14
C ARG A 124 8.47 -12.92 -19.05
N ALA A 125 8.27 -13.45 -17.85
CA ALA A 125 7.37 -14.56 -17.57
C ALA A 125 5.87 -14.18 -17.56
N ALA A 126 5.53 -13.00 -18.11
CA ALA A 126 4.19 -12.46 -18.26
C ALA A 126 3.46 -12.31 -16.91
N ALA A 127 4.06 -11.54 -15.99
CA ALA A 127 3.38 -11.14 -14.76
C ALA A 127 2.07 -10.37 -15.09
N ASP A 128 0.98 -10.74 -14.43
CA ASP A 128 -0.33 -10.10 -14.61
C ASP A 128 -0.44 -8.80 -13.83
N ILE A 129 0.08 -8.80 -12.60
CA ILE A 129 0.05 -7.69 -11.66
C ILE A 129 1.48 -7.32 -11.26
N VAL A 130 1.81 -6.02 -11.37
CA VAL A 130 3.05 -5.46 -10.85
C VAL A 130 2.75 -4.58 -9.65
N ILE A 131 3.42 -4.85 -8.53
CA ILE A 131 3.36 -4.02 -7.31
C ILE A 131 4.75 -3.41 -7.12
N GLY A 132 4.88 -2.09 -7.08
CA GLY A 132 6.22 -1.52 -7.06
C GLY A 132 6.36 -0.06 -6.65
N CYS A 133 7.61 0.29 -6.38
CA CYS A 133 8.02 1.66 -6.08
C CYS A 133 8.22 2.45 -7.39
N PRO A 134 7.75 3.71 -7.48
CA PRO A 134 7.79 4.48 -8.72
C PRO A 134 9.17 4.53 -9.40
N GLY A 135 10.23 4.85 -8.64
CA GLY A 135 11.57 5.02 -9.22
C GLY A 135 12.13 3.77 -9.90
N ARG A 136 11.87 2.57 -9.36
CA ARG A 136 12.33 1.32 -10.00
C ARG A 136 11.50 0.96 -11.23
N LEU A 137 10.20 1.23 -11.21
CA LEU A 137 9.33 1.00 -12.37
C LEU A 137 9.75 1.87 -13.55
N GLU A 138 10.05 3.15 -13.30
CA GLU A 138 10.53 4.07 -14.35
C GLU A 138 11.85 3.61 -14.97
N ASP A 139 12.77 3.10 -14.14
CA ASP A 139 14.05 2.56 -14.58
C ASP A 139 13.83 1.35 -15.52
N LEU A 140 12.96 0.40 -15.14
CA LEU A 140 12.65 -0.75 -15.99
C LEU A 140 11.92 -0.37 -17.30
N ILE A 141 11.09 0.67 -17.28
CA ILE A 141 10.46 1.21 -18.50
C ILE A 141 11.51 1.83 -19.42
N ARG A 142 12.41 2.66 -18.87
CA ARG A 142 13.49 3.30 -19.64
C ARG A 142 14.42 2.29 -20.30
N GLN A 143 14.68 1.17 -19.63
CA GLN A 143 15.48 0.06 -20.15
C GLN A 143 14.70 -0.86 -21.11
N GLY A 144 13.40 -0.63 -21.35
CA GLY A 144 12.58 -1.44 -22.23
C GLY A 144 12.17 -2.80 -21.65
N HIS A 145 12.30 -3.01 -20.35
CA HIS A 145 11.92 -4.25 -19.66
C HIS A 145 10.45 -4.29 -19.23
N LEU A 146 9.77 -3.15 -19.21
CA LEU A 146 8.38 -2.99 -18.80
C LEU A 146 7.67 -2.00 -19.73
N ARG A 147 6.44 -2.32 -20.14
CA ARG A 147 5.53 -1.37 -20.80
C ARG A 147 4.18 -1.42 -20.09
N LEU A 148 3.61 -0.26 -19.80
CA LEU A 148 2.38 -0.13 -19.02
C LEU A 148 1.12 0.07 -19.89
N ASP A 149 1.27 0.03 -21.22
CA ASP A 149 0.19 0.30 -22.18
C ASP A 149 -0.95 -0.74 -22.17
N ALA A 150 -0.72 -1.90 -21.53
CA ALA A 150 -1.74 -2.93 -21.29
C ALA A 150 -2.40 -2.82 -19.91
N VAL A 151 -2.02 -1.87 -19.05
CA VAL A 151 -2.56 -1.74 -17.70
C VAL A 151 -3.99 -1.21 -17.75
N GLU A 152 -4.93 -2.07 -17.35
CA GLU A 152 -6.37 -1.83 -17.27
C GLU A 152 -6.79 -1.26 -15.91
N ILE A 153 -6.01 -1.52 -14.85
CA ILE A 153 -6.31 -1.10 -13.48
C ILE A 153 -5.05 -0.58 -12.81
N SER A 154 -5.12 0.60 -12.20
CA SER A 154 -4.03 1.13 -11.38
C SER A 154 -4.48 1.54 -9.99
N VAL A 155 -3.66 1.17 -9.02
CA VAL A 155 -3.81 1.51 -7.61
C VAL A 155 -2.66 2.42 -7.19
N LEU A 156 -2.99 3.49 -6.47
CA LEU A 156 -2.02 4.33 -5.77
C LEU A 156 -2.31 4.24 -4.28
N ASP A 157 -1.41 3.64 -3.50
CA ASP A 157 -1.55 3.49 -2.05
C ASP A 157 -0.57 4.41 -1.30
N GLU A 158 -1.02 4.98 -0.17
CA GLU A 158 -0.31 6.01 0.60
C GLU A 158 0.20 7.17 -0.29
N ALA A 159 -0.71 7.75 -1.09
CA ALA A 159 -0.39 8.77 -2.09
C ALA A 159 0.21 10.06 -1.49
N ASP A 160 -0.23 10.45 -0.30
CA ASP A 160 0.34 11.54 0.48
C ASP A 160 1.78 11.23 0.92
N TYR A 161 2.05 10.02 1.38
CA TYR A 161 3.41 9.64 1.72
C TYR A 161 4.33 9.58 0.48
N MET A 162 3.81 9.18 -0.68
CA MET A 162 4.54 9.33 -1.94
C MET A 162 4.85 10.79 -2.27
N ALA A 163 3.94 11.70 -1.93
CA ALA A 163 4.16 13.13 -2.12
C ALA A 163 5.28 13.66 -1.25
N ASP A 164 5.30 13.27 0.03
CA ASP A 164 6.35 13.64 0.98
C ASP A 164 7.73 13.16 0.53
N LEU A 165 7.80 12.01 -0.15
CA LEU A 165 9.03 11.46 -0.73
C LEU A 165 9.38 12.05 -2.11
N GLY A 166 8.56 12.96 -2.64
CA GLY A 166 8.78 13.60 -3.94
C GLY A 166 8.50 12.70 -5.14
N PHE A 167 7.71 11.64 -4.99
CA PHE A 167 7.43 10.68 -6.07
C PHE A 167 6.30 11.09 -7.03
N LEU A 168 5.52 12.14 -6.75
CA LEU A 168 4.38 12.51 -7.61
C LEU A 168 4.75 12.73 -9.09
N PRO A 169 5.90 13.34 -9.46
CA PRO A 169 6.30 13.44 -10.86
C PRO A 169 6.48 12.07 -11.53
N ALA A 170 7.06 11.09 -10.82
CA ALA A 170 7.22 9.71 -11.30
C ALA A 170 5.87 9.00 -11.41
N VAL A 171 5.01 9.15 -10.40
CA VAL A 171 3.64 8.60 -10.41
C VAL A 171 2.86 9.11 -11.63
N ARG A 172 2.94 10.40 -11.94
CA ARG A 172 2.28 10.98 -13.13
C ARG A 172 2.74 10.32 -14.42
N ARG A 173 4.06 10.18 -14.62
CA ARG A 173 4.62 9.53 -15.82
C ARG A 173 4.22 8.07 -15.93
N LEU A 174 4.16 7.36 -14.80
CA LEU A 174 3.71 5.97 -14.76
C LEU A 174 2.23 5.85 -15.13
N LEU A 175 1.35 6.67 -14.54
CA LEU A 175 -0.07 6.67 -14.85
C LEU A 175 -0.35 7.13 -16.29
N ASP A 176 0.38 8.11 -16.81
CA ASP A 176 0.30 8.56 -18.21
C ASP A 176 0.69 7.46 -19.20
N ALA A 177 1.51 6.49 -18.79
CA ALA A 177 1.91 5.35 -19.61
C ALA A 177 0.91 4.18 -19.58
N THR A 178 -0.14 4.26 -18.76
CA THR A 178 -1.21 3.24 -18.69
C THR A 178 -2.39 3.59 -19.61
N GLN A 179 -3.38 2.69 -19.72
CA GLN A 179 -4.56 2.94 -20.55
C GLN A 179 -5.37 4.13 -20.03
N ARG A 180 -5.86 5.00 -20.94
CA ARG A 180 -6.58 6.23 -20.58
C ARG A 180 -7.92 5.99 -19.86
N HIS A 181 -8.62 4.92 -20.21
CA HIS A 181 -9.94 4.57 -19.66
C HIS A 181 -9.87 3.36 -18.69
N GLY A 182 -8.68 3.07 -18.16
CA GLY A 182 -8.52 2.05 -17.13
C GLY A 182 -9.02 2.54 -15.77
N GLN A 183 -9.46 1.62 -14.92
CA GLN A 183 -9.92 1.92 -13.57
C GLN A 183 -8.77 2.44 -12.71
N ARG A 184 -9.03 3.47 -11.91
CA ARG A 184 -8.09 4.06 -10.96
C ARG A 184 -8.64 4.01 -9.55
N MET A 185 -7.83 3.51 -8.64
CA MET A 185 -8.15 3.48 -7.23
C MET A 185 -7.04 4.18 -6.45
N LEU A 186 -7.35 5.30 -5.79
CA LEU A 186 -6.40 6.09 -5.03
C LEU A 186 -6.74 6.02 -3.55
N PHE A 187 -5.74 5.67 -2.75
CA PHE A 187 -5.83 5.60 -1.29
C PHE A 187 -4.81 6.52 -0.66
N SER A 188 -5.30 7.38 0.24
CA SER A 188 -4.48 8.39 0.91
C SER A 188 -5.08 8.73 2.26
N ALA A 189 -4.27 9.10 3.26
CA ALA A 189 -4.81 9.63 4.51
C ALA A 189 -5.20 11.11 4.36
N THR A 190 -4.47 11.85 3.53
CA THR A 190 -4.67 13.29 3.27
C THR A 190 -4.75 13.60 1.78
N LEU A 191 -5.25 14.79 1.41
CA LEU A 191 -5.29 15.27 0.02
C LEU A 191 -4.29 16.41 -0.25
N ASP A 192 -3.45 16.72 0.73
CA ASP A 192 -2.48 17.80 0.65
C ASP A 192 -1.26 17.38 -0.18
N ASN A 193 -0.24 18.23 -0.21
CA ASN A 193 1.07 17.94 -0.83
C ASN A 193 1.00 17.58 -2.33
N GLY A 194 -0.04 18.06 -3.04
CA GLY A 194 -0.22 17.83 -4.48
C GLY A 194 -0.90 16.52 -4.85
N VAL A 195 -1.42 15.77 -3.87
CA VAL A 195 -2.28 14.60 -4.12
C VAL A 195 -3.58 15.00 -4.80
N ASP A 196 -4.15 16.15 -4.45
CA ASP A 196 -5.33 16.74 -5.10
C ASP A 196 -5.17 16.86 -6.62
N VAL A 197 -3.98 17.22 -7.11
CA VAL A 197 -3.67 17.30 -8.54
C VAL A 197 -3.70 15.92 -9.20
N ILE A 198 -3.23 14.88 -8.50
CA ILE A 198 -3.32 13.50 -9.00
C ILE A 198 -4.78 13.07 -9.08
N VAL A 199 -5.55 13.31 -8.02
CA VAL A 199 -6.98 12.99 -7.95
C VAL A 199 -7.73 13.62 -9.13
N ARG A 200 -7.61 14.95 -9.31
CA ARG A 200 -8.32 15.69 -10.36
C ARG A 200 -7.94 15.25 -11.77
N ARG A 201 -6.70 14.82 -11.98
CA ARG A 201 -6.19 14.47 -13.32
C ARG A 201 -6.51 13.04 -13.72
N TYR A 202 -6.49 12.10 -12.77
CA TYR A 202 -6.53 10.68 -13.09
C TYR A 202 -7.81 9.97 -12.68
N LEU A 203 -8.62 10.52 -11.77
CA LEU A 203 -9.89 9.93 -11.37
C LEU A 203 -11.05 10.51 -12.19
N THR A 204 -11.95 9.65 -12.65
CA THR A 204 -13.16 10.03 -13.40
C THR A 204 -14.41 9.53 -12.69
N ASP A 205 -15.32 10.44 -12.30
CA ASP A 205 -16.54 10.13 -11.53
C ASP A 205 -16.28 9.16 -10.36
N ALA A 206 -15.20 9.43 -9.62
CA ALA A 206 -14.77 8.52 -8.57
C ALA A 206 -15.70 8.54 -7.36
N LEU A 207 -16.01 7.33 -6.87
CA LEU A 207 -16.59 7.17 -5.55
C LEU A 207 -15.61 7.71 -4.52
N THR A 208 -15.99 8.78 -3.82
CA THR A 208 -15.19 9.28 -2.69
C THR A 208 -15.75 8.71 -1.41
N HIS A 209 -14.94 7.94 -0.70
CA HIS A 209 -15.29 7.44 0.63
C HIS A 209 -14.26 7.89 1.64
N SER A 210 -14.69 8.64 2.65
CA SER A 210 -13.88 8.94 3.83
C SER A 210 -14.36 8.06 4.96
N VAL A 211 -13.48 7.20 5.46
CA VAL A 211 -13.69 6.61 6.78
C VAL A 211 -13.26 7.65 7.79
N ASP A 212 -14.11 8.64 8.01
CA ASP A 212 -14.08 9.42 9.23
C ASP A 212 -14.55 8.43 10.30
N SER A 213 -13.62 7.76 10.98
CA SER A 213 -13.97 6.90 12.11
C SER A 213 -14.53 7.77 13.23
N ALA A 214 -15.81 8.11 13.15
CA ALA A 214 -16.59 8.54 14.29
C ALA A 214 -16.80 7.40 15.32
N ALA A 215 -16.29 6.18 15.08
CA ALA A 215 -16.59 5.03 15.93
C ALA A 215 -15.55 3.89 15.93
N THR A 216 -14.27 4.13 15.63
CA THR A 216 -13.23 3.16 16.06
C THR A 216 -12.68 3.68 17.37
N PRO A 217 -12.70 2.92 18.48
CA PRO A 217 -12.02 3.34 19.68
C PRO A 217 -10.58 3.57 19.28
N ILE A 218 -10.16 4.83 19.29
CA ILE A 218 -8.76 5.14 19.52
C ILE A 218 -8.49 4.37 20.81
N LEU A 219 -7.73 3.27 20.76
CA LEU A 219 -7.07 2.78 21.96
C LEU A 219 -6.48 4.04 22.57
N PRO A 220 -6.91 4.50 23.75
CA PRO A 220 -6.64 5.86 24.18
C PRO A 220 -5.13 6.07 24.16
N THR A 221 -4.66 6.76 23.11
CA THR A 221 -3.24 7.01 22.94
C THR A 221 -2.95 8.14 23.89
N SER A 222 -2.31 7.84 25.01
CA SER A 222 -1.86 8.87 25.93
C SER A 222 -0.67 9.58 25.29
N HIS A 223 -0.85 10.87 24.99
CA HIS A 223 0.21 11.71 24.47
C HIS A 223 0.90 12.41 25.64
N HIS A 224 2.19 12.14 25.82
CA HIS A 224 3.02 12.78 26.84
C HIS A 224 4.09 13.64 26.16
N VAL A 225 4.20 14.89 26.57
CA VAL A 225 5.28 15.79 26.16
C VAL A 225 6.22 15.96 27.35
N LEU A 226 7.45 15.49 27.20
CA LEU A 226 8.49 15.59 28.21
C LEU A 226 9.47 16.69 27.80
N ALA A 227 9.46 17.80 28.54
CA ALA A 227 10.47 18.85 28.43
C ALA A 227 11.70 18.42 29.21
N VAL A 228 12.88 18.59 28.62
CA VAL A 228 14.18 18.23 29.20
C VAL A 228 15.16 19.36 28.92
N ASP A 229 15.97 19.70 29.92
CA ASP A 229 16.84 20.89 29.88
C ASP A 229 18.17 20.60 29.18
N THR A 230 18.68 19.37 29.28
CA THR A 230 19.98 18.97 28.71
C THR A 230 19.87 17.77 27.75
N VAL A 231 20.93 17.56 26.96
CA VAL A 231 21.03 16.40 26.06
C VAL A 231 21.20 15.11 26.86
N GLU A 232 21.89 15.18 27.98
CA GLU A 232 22.11 14.09 28.93
C GLU A 232 20.77 13.62 29.52
N ASP A 233 19.94 14.56 29.99
CA ASP A 233 18.60 14.26 30.52
C ASP A 233 17.71 13.63 29.47
N LYS A 234 17.74 14.17 28.24
CA LYS A 234 17.03 13.58 27.09
C LYS A 234 17.44 12.12 26.87
N ASN A 235 18.74 11.82 26.91
CA ASN A 235 19.25 10.46 26.70
C ASN A 235 18.90 9.52 27.86
N ALA A 236 18.82 10.04 29.09
CA ALA A 236 18.34 9.27 30.24
C ALA A 236 16.87 8.90 30.08
N VAL A 237 16.01 9.88 29.77
CA VAL A 237 14.57 9.67 29.53
C VAL A 237 14.34 8.69 28.38
N ILE A 238 15.06 8.84 27.26
CA ILE A 238 14.92 7.91 26.13
C ILE A 238 15.30 6.48 26.54
N ARG A 239 16.36 6.29 27.34
CA ARG A 239 16.77 4.97 27.84
C ARG A 239 15.71 4.34 28.73
N GLU A 240 15.19 5.10 29.68
CA GLU A 240 14.12 4.64 30.59
C GLU A 240 12.85 4.26 29.81
N LEU A 241 12.45 5.11 28.86
CA LEU A 241 11.32 4.80 27.99
C LEU A 241 11.58 3.56 27.13
N ALA A 242 12.82 3.32 26.70
CA ALA A 242 13.18 2.17 25.88
C ALA A 242 13.26 0.86 26.68
N SER A 243 13.59 0.90 27.97
CA SER A 243 14.02 -0.27 28.77
C SER A 243 12.91 -1.13 29.39
N GLY A 244 11.63 -0.77 29.30
CA GLY A 244 10.58 -1.62 29.90
C GLY A 244 10.28 -2.91 29.12
N GLU A 245 9.16 -3.57 29.42
CA GLU A 245 8.97 -4.99 29.04
C GLU A 245 8.42 -5.26 27.61
N GLY A 246 7.96 -4.24 26.89
CA GLY A 246 7.34 -4.39 25.56
C GLY A 246 8.23 -3.97 24.39
N ARG A 247 7.84 -4.39 23.18
CA ARG A 247 8.43 -3.86 21.93
C ARG A 247 8.07 -2.38 21.76
N ARG A 248 9.06 -1.57 21.38
CA ARG A 248 8.93 -0.12 21.21
C ARG A 248 9.50 0.34 19.88
N LEU A 249 8.89 1.37 19.32
CA LEU A 249 9.38 2.07 18.13
C LEU A 249 9.83 3.47 18.53
N LEU A 250 11.10 3.77 18.28
CA LEU A 250 11.70 5.08 18.54
C LEU A 250 11.94 5.78 17.20
N PHE A 251 11.25 6.89 16.97
CA PHE A 251 11.41 7.69 15.77
C PHE A 251 12.48 8.76 15.96
N THR A 252 13.41 8.85 15.00
CA THR A 252 14.42 9.92 14.97
C THR A 252 14.39 10.61 13.62
N ARG A 253 14.87 11.86 13.56
CA ARG A 253 14.83 12.67 12.34
C ARG A 253 15.70 12.10 11.20
N THR A 254 16.80 11.43 11.52
CA THR A 254 17.78 11.00 10.50
C THR A 254 18.22 9.56 10.72
N LYS A 255 18.53 8.86 9.62
CA LYS A 255 19.08 7.49 9.66
C LYS A 255 20.35 7.39 10.50
N HIS A 256 21.21 8.40 10.45
CA HIS A 256 22.42 8.45 11.27
C HIS A 256 22.11 8.54 12.76
N ALA A 257 21.08 9.31 13.15
CA ALA A 257 20.63 9.39 14.53
C ALA A 257 20.03 8.06 15.01
N ALA A 258 19.22 7.38 14.18
CA ALA A 258 18.66 6.06 14.50
C ALA A 258 19.77 5.04 14.78
N LYS A 259 20.76 4.93 13.88
CA LYS A 259 21.92 4.04 14.04
C LYS A 259 22.77 4.32 15.26
N ARG A 260 22.91 5.59 15.63
CA ARG A 260 23.65 5.99 16.82
C ARG A 260 22.86 5.64 18.09
N LEU A 261 21.56 5.92 18.09
CA LEU A 261 20.69 5.62 19.22
C LEU A 261 20.58 4.13 19.48
N ALA A 262 20.40 3.30 18.45
CA ALA A 262 20.35 1.84 18.59
C ALA A 262 21.63 1.28 19.24
N ARG A 263 22.81 1.78 18.83
CA ARG A 263 24.09 1.46 19.48
C ARG A 263 24.13 1.91 20.94
N GLN A 264 23.79 3.16 21.23
CA GLN A 264 23.78 3.69 22.60
C GLN A 264 22.85 2.91 23.53
N LEU A 265 21.68 2.47 23.04
CA LEU A 265 20.75 1.63 23.81
C LEU A 265 21.35 0.25 24.05
N THR A 266 21.93 -0.37 23.02
CA THR A 266 22.56 -1.69 23.11
C THR A 266 23.74 -1.69 24.09
N ASP A 267 24.60 -0.66 24.02
CA ASP A 267 25.73 -0.47 24.94
C ASP A 267 25.25 -0.26 26.40
N ALA A 268 24.06 0.30 26.58
CA ALA A 268 23.40 0.48 27.87
C ALA A 268 22.57 -0.75 28.31
N GLY A 269 22.68 -1.88 27.61
CA GLY A 269 22.00 -3.13 27.96
C GLY A 269 20.54 -3.23 27.50
N VAL A 270 20.05 -2.29 26.68
CA VAL A 270 18.71 -2.32 26.09
C VAL A 270 18.80 -2.85 24.66
N PRO A 271 18.29 -4.06 24.35
CA PRO A 271 18.34 -4.61 23.00
C PRO A 271 17.61 -3.70 22.00
N ALA A 272 18.35 -3.17 21.01
CA ALA A 272 17.81 -2.28 19.99
C ALA A 272 18.40 -2.62 18.62
N VAL A 273 17.59 -2.45 17.57
CA VAL A 273 17.98 -2.67 16.17
C VAL A 273 17.50 -1.48 15.33
N ASP A 274 18.27 -1.11 14.30
CA ASP A 274 17.96 0.00 13.37
C ASP A 274 17.35 -0.47 12.04
#